data_AF-A0AAD5XYH0-F1
#
_entry.id   AF-A0AAD5XYH0-F1
#
_cell.length_a   1.000
_cell.length_b   1.000
_cell.length_c   1.000
_cell.angle_alpha   90.00
_cell.angle_beta   90.00
_cell.angle_gamma   90.00
#
_symmetry.space_group_name_H-M   'P 1'
#
loop_
_entity.id
_entity.type
_entity.pdbx_description
1 polymer ?
#
loop_
_entity_poly.entity_id
_entity_poly.type
_entity_poly.pdbx_seq_one_letter_code
_entity_poly.pdbx_strand_id
1 'polypeptide(L)'
;MQLILSQSNFPPKCLHFKADTTINDIKKLLNVADGYVLRTSNVIPTINTKLIHLLQENSNVLFLTTSLPILGGKGGFGSMLRAQGGKMNSKKTTNFDACRDLSGRRLKTIKDAQELANFLEKEPERKRKREEKLKKKIEAVLNNQNEPKRVRINDEEFEKNHDESLENLDDVLEKALLKKKKIIEQTKLKGKSEKEEDNSDKRNKKILKIWGESDISDDE
;
A
#
# COMPACT_ATOMS: atom_id res chain seq x y z
N MET A 1 -9.47 -30.56 -44.75
CA MET A 1 -9.06 -29.75 -43.58
C MET A 1 -8.43 -30.69 -42.56
N GLN A 2 -7.44 -30.23 -41.81
CA GLN A 2 -6.74 -31.02 -40.80
C GLN A 2 -7.20 -30.61 -39.40
N LEU A 3 -7.48 -31.59 -38.55
CA LEU A 3 -7.87 -31.40 -37.15
C LEU A 3 -6.75 -31.95 -36.29
N ILE A 4 -6.20 -31.11 -35.43
CA ILE A 4 -5.22 -31.51 -34.44
C ILE A 4 -5.92 -31.55 -33.10
N LEU A 5 -6.08 -32.76 -32.57
CA LEU A 5 -6.67 -32.98 -31.26
C LEU A 5 -5.56 -33.17 -30.24
N SER A 6 -5.48 -32.27 -29.26
CA SER A 6 -4.61 -32.45 -28.10
C SER A 6 -5.42 -32.95 -26.90
N GLN A 7 -5.03 -34.09 -26.35
CA GLN A 7 -5.58 -34.65 -25.12
C GLN A 7 -4.50 -34.57 -24.03
N SER A 8 -4.88 -34.33 -22.77
CA SER A 8 -3.91 -34.08 -21.68
C SER A 8 -2.95 -35.25 -21.42
N ASN A 9 -3.35 -36.48 -21.78
CA ASN A 9 -2.60 -37.70 -21.46
C ASN A 9 -2.19 -38.51 -22.71
N PHE A 10 -2.42 -38.00 -23.93
CA PHE A 10 -2.11 -38.73 -25.17
C PHE A 10 -1.43 -37.82 -26.20
N PRO A 11 -0.56 -38.37 -27.07
CA PRO A 11 0.04 -37.60 -28.15
C PRO A 11 -1.06 -37.02 -29.06
N PRO A 12 -0.84 -35.82 -29.63
CA PRO A 12 -1.84 -35.17 -30.46
C PRO A 12 -2.15 -36.03 -31.68
N LYS A 13 -3.45 -36.18 -31.97
CA LYS A 13 -3.93 -36.93 -33.13
C LYS A 13 -4.31 -35.97 -34.25
N CYS A 14 -3.74 -36.19 -35.44
CA CYS A 14 -4.08 -35.46 -36.65
C CYS A 14 -5.11 -36.25 -37.46
N LEU A 15 -6.26 -35.63 -37.73
CA LEU A 15 -7.35 -36.25 -38.50
C LEU A 15 -7.72 -35.38 -39.70
N HIS A 16 -8.02 -36.02 -40.83
CA HIS A 16 -8.56 -35.34 -41.99
C HIS A 16 -10.09 -35.40 -41.97
N PHE A 17 -10.74 -34.27 -42.16
CA PHE A 17 -12.20 -34.19 -42.14
C PHE A 17 -12.75 -33.43 -43.35
N LYS A 18 -14.00 -33.76 -43.68
CA LYS A 18 -14.81 -33.09 -44.71
C LYS A 18 -15.51 -31.87 -44.10
N ALA A 19 -15.78 -30.87 -44.92
CA ALA A 19 -16.36 -29.60 -44.48
C ALA A 19 -17.67 -29.79 -43.66
N ASP A 20 -18.51 -30.77 -44.02
CA ASP A 20 -19.81 -30.97 -43.37
C ASP A 20 -19.79 -31.76 -42.05
N THR A 21 -18.63 -32.23 -41.58
CA THR A 21 -18.58 -33.01 -40.35
C THR A 21 -18.96 -32.17 -39.13
N THR A 22 -19.80 -32.75 -38.27
CA THR A 22 -20.22 -32.11 -37.01
C THR A 22 -19.33 -32.54 -35.85
N ILE A 23 -19.43 -31.81 -34.74
CA ILE A 23 -18.70 -32.14 -33.51
C ILE A 23 -19.18 -33.43 -32.88
N ASN A 24 -20.46 -33.77 -33.04
CA ASN A 24 -20.99 -35.04 -32.61
C ASN A 24 -20.30 -36.22 -33.32
N ASP A 25 -20.06 -36.07 -34.63
CA ASP A 25 -19.39 -37.10 -35.42
C ASP A 25 -17.94 -37.30 -34.99
N ILE A 26 -17.26 -36.21 -34.62
CA ILE A 26 -15.90 -36.28 -34.04
C ILE A 26 -15.91 -36.93 -32.66
N LYS A 27 -16.88 -36.58 -31.80
CA LYS A 27 -17.00 -37.21 -30.47
C LYS A 27 -17.18 -38.72 -30.58
N LYS A 28 -18.03 -39.16 -31.50
CA LYS A 28 -18.26 -40.58 -31.83
C LYS A 28 -16.97 -41.23 -32.37
N LEU A 29 -16.30 -40.59 -33.33
CA LEU A 29 -15.09 -41.14 -33.96
C LEU A 29 -13.92 -41.27 -32.98
N LEU A 30 -13.83 -40.38 -31.98
CA LEU A 30 -12.78 -40.39 -30.99
C LEU A 30 -13.10 -41.23 -29.75
N ASN A 31 -14.26 -41.89 -29.67
CA ASN A 31 -14.77 -42.58 -28.47
C ASN A 31 -14.62 -41.74 -27.20
N VAL A 32 -14.86 -40.44 -27.31
CA VAL A 32 -14.75 -39.51 -26.20
C VAL A 32 -15.95 -39.75 -25.28
N ALA A 33 -15.70 -40.22 -24.06
CA ALA A 33 -16.76 -40.50 -23.09
C ALA A 33 -17.67 -39.27 -22.89
N ASP A 34 -18.95 -39.52 -22.59
CA ASP A 34 -20.03 -38.50 -22.54
C ASP A 34 -19.80 -37.34 -21.55
N GLY A 35 -18.76 -37.41 -20.73
CA GLY A 35 -18.34 -36.33 -19.85
C GLY A 35 -17.41 -35.29 -20.47
N TYR A 36 -16.75 -35.55 -21.60
CA TYR A 36 -15.71 -34.65 -22.11
C TYR A 36 -16.26 -33.59 -23.08
N VAL A 37 -15.75 -32.36 -22.95
CA VAL A 37 -16.08 -31.23 -23.81
C VAL A 37 -14.89 -30.88 -24.70
N LEU A 38 -15.15 -30.86 -26.00
CA LEU A 38 -14.21 -30.35 -27.00
C LEU A 38 -14.25 -28.82 -26.99
N ARG A 39 -13.08 -28.18 -26.92
CA ARG A 39 -12.95 -26.72 -26.93
C ARG A 39 -11.94 -26.29 -27.97
N THR A 40 -12.26 -25.21 -28.66
CA THR A 40 -11.27 -24.43 -29.42
C THR A 40 -10.62 -23.40 -28.48
N SER A 41 -9.63 -22.64 -28.96
CA SER A 41 -8.97 -21.58 -28.19
C SER A 41 -9.95 -20.56 -27.59
N ASN A 42 -11.01 -20.23 -28.33
CA ASN A 42 -11.89 -19.11 -28.00
C ASN A 42 -13.34 -19.50 -27.73
N VAL A 43 -13.78 -20.67 -28.23
CA VAL A 43 -15.20 -21.05 -28.22
C VAL A 43 -15.37 -22.49 -27.72
N ILE A 44 -16.43 -22.70 -26.92
CA ILE A 44 -16.95 -24.02 -26.59
C ILE A 44 -18.07 -24.33 -27.58
N PRO A 45 -17.80 -25.15 -28.60
CA PRO A 45 -18.77 -25.37 -29.64
C PRO A 45 -19.88 -26.36 -29.23
N THR A 46 -21.09 -26.13 -29.74
CA THR A 46 -22.26 -26.97 -29.47
C THR A 46 -22.22 -28.24 -30.33
N ILE A 47 -22.95 -29.29 -29.91
CA ILE A 47 -22.93 -30.62 -30.52
C ILE A 47 -23.20 -30.59 -32.05
N ASN A 48 -24.03 -29.64 -32.51
CA ASN A 48 -24.47 -29.53 -33.91
C ASN A 48 -23.66 -28.53 -34.75
N THR A 49 -22.64 -27.87 -34.20
CA THR A 49 -21.87 -26.92 -34.99
C THR A 49 -21.01 -27.66 -36.01
N LYS A 50 -21.10 -27.26 -37.28
CA LYS A 50 -20.18 -27.74 -38.32
C LYS A 50 -18.78 -27.20 -38.07
N LEU A 51 -17.75 -27.99 -38.39
CA LEU A 51 -16.36 -27.61 -38.17
C LEU A 51 -15.90 -26.41 -39.00
N ILE A 52 -16.52 -26.17 -40.17
CA ILE A 52 -16.20 -25.01 -41.00
C ILE A 52 -16.34 -23.71 -40.22
N HIS A 53 -17.39 -23.60 -39.39
CA HIS A 53 -17.66 -22.39 -38.60
C HIS A 53 -16.64 -22.13 -37.49
N LEU A 54 -15.81 -23.14 -37.17
CA LEU A 54 -14.77 -23.03 -36.15
C LEU A 54 -13.38 -22.78 -36.75
N LEU A 55 -13.26 -22.80 -38.07
CA LEU A 55 -12.01 -22.46 -38.73
C LEU A 55 -11.83 -20.94 -38.70
N GLN A 56 -10.64 -20.51 -38.30
CA GLN A 56 -10.23 -19.13 -38.50
C GLN A 56 -10.10 -18.88 -40.01
N GLU A 57 -10.45 -17.68 -40.47
CA GLU A 57 -10.66 -17.33 -41.90
C GLU A 57 -9.49 -17.63 -42.86
N ASN A 58 -8.31 -18.02 -42.38
CA ASN A 58 -7.14 -18.34 -43.19
C ASN A 58 -6.39 -19.62 -42.77
N SER A 59 -6.99 -20.49 -41.95
CA SER A 59 -6.34 -21.71 -41.45
C SER A 59 -7.03 -22.98 -41.96
N ASN A 60 -6.27 -23.87 -42.61
CA ASN A 60 -6.72 -25.23 -42.95
C ASN A 60 -6.64 -26.22 -41.78
N VAL A 61 -6.21 -25.73 -40.61
CA VAL A 61 -5.94 -26.51 -39.40
C VAL A 61 -6.85 -26.05 -38.28
N LEU A 62 -7.58 -26.97 -37.67
CA LEU A 62 -8.41 -26.73 -36.49
C LEU A 62 -7.77 -27.38 -35.26
N PHE A 63 -7.55 -26.62 -34.21
CA PHE A 63 -7.06 -27.13 -32.93
C PHE A 63 -8.22 -27.36 -31.98
N LEU A 64 -8.36 -28.60 -31.50
CA LEU A 64 -9.35 -28.98 -30.49
C LEU A 64 -8.67 -29.56 -29.26
N THR A 65 -9.11 -29.09 -28.10
CA THR A 65 -8.67 -29.56 -26.79
C THR A 65 -9.81 -30.30 -26.11
N THR A 66 -9.53 -31.44 -25.47
CA THR A 66 -10.51 -32.16 -24.65
C THR A 66 -10.39 -31.70 -23.20
N SER A 67 -11.50 -31.28 -22.59
CA SER A 67 -11.55 -30.86 -21.18
C SER A 67 -12.67 -31.60 -20.44
N LEU A 68 -12.46 -31.95 -19.17
CA LEU A 68 -13.54 -32.42 -18.31
C LEU A 68 -14.26 -31.21 -17.68
N PRO A 69 -15.58 -31.09 -17.80
CA PRO A 69 -16.37 -30.15 -17.03
C PRO A 69 -16.42 -30.62 -15.59
N ILE A 70 -15.97 -29.77 -14.68
CA ILE A 70 -16.18 -29.98 -13.25
C ILE A 70 -17.64 -29.67 -12.89
N LEU A 71 -18.30 -30.58 -12.17
CA LEU A 71 -19.64 -30.38 -11.61
C LEU A 71 -19.53 -29.48 -10.36
N GLY A 72 -19.26 -28.18 -10.53
CA GLY A 72 -18.98 -27.32 -9.37
C GLY A 72 -18.91 -25.81 -9.62
N GLY A 73 -20.07 -25.14 -9.48
CA GLY A 73 -20.25 -23.93 -8.66
C GLY A 73 -19.54 -22.62 -9.02
N LYS A 74 -19.93 -21.94 -10.10
CA LYS A 74 -19.62 -20.50 -10.32
C LYS A 74 -20.26 -19.55 -9.27
N GLY A 75 -20.75 -20.07 -8.15
CA GLY A 75 -21.58 -19.37 -7.17
C GLY A 75 -20.82 -18.60 -6.08
N GLY A 76 -19.52 -18.84 -5.91
CA GLY A 76 -18.71 -18.21 -4.85
C GLY A 76 -18.54 -16.69 -5.03
N PHE A 77 -18.39 -16.22 -6.26
CA PHE A 77 -18.25 -14.79 -6.53
C PHE A 77 -19.58 -14.04 -6.31
N GLY A 78 -20.70 -14.60 -6.77
CA GLY A 78 -22.03 -14.01 -6.57
C GLY A 78 -22.47 -14.00 -5.11
N SER A 79 -22.14 -15.03 -4.33
CA SER A 79 -22.39 -15.03 -2.88
C SER A 79 -21.51 -14.02 -2.15
N MET A 80 -20.25 -13.86 -2.55
CA MET A 80 -19.36 -12.82 -2.00
C MET A 80 -19.89 -11.41 -2.28
N LEU A 81 -20.36 -11.15 -3.51
CA LEU A 81 -20.99 -9.87 -3.86
C LEU A 81 -22.26 -9.62 -3.04
N ARG A 82 -23.13 -10.62 -2.88
CA ARG A 82 -24.33 -10.49 -2.03
C ARG A 82 -23.97 -10.22 -0.57
N ALA A 83 -22.95 -10.90 -0.03
CA ALA A 83 -22.48 -10.69 1.33
C ALA A 83 -21.87 -9.29 1.52
N GLN A 84 -21.07 -8.80 0.57
CA GLN A 84 -20.49 -7.46 0.62
C GLN A 84 -21.55 -6.37 0.45
N GLY A 85 -22.48 -6.53 -0.50
CA GLY A 85 -23.60 -5.62 -0.70
C GLY A 85 -24.51 -5.52 0.53
N GLY A 86 -24.78 -6.65 1.20
CA GLY A 86 -25.52 -6.67 2.47
C GLY A 86 -24.82 -5.86 3.57
N LYS A 87 -23.50 -6.03 3.73
CA LYS A 87 -22.69 -5.28 4.71
C LYS A 87 -22.68 -3.77 4.45
N MET A 88 -22.64 -3.37 3.18
CA MET A 88 -22.67 -1.95 2.80
C MET A 88 -24.04 -1.32 3.06
N ASN A 89 -25.12 -2.04 2.78
CA ASN A 89 -26.48 -1.55 3.01
C ASN A 89 -26.86 -1.52 4.50
N SER A 90 -26.34 -2.46 5.30
CA SER A 90 -26.62 -2.50 6.75
C SER A 90 -25.86 -1.43 7.54
N LYS A 91 -24.67 -1.00 7.08
CA LYS A 91 -23.89 0.05 7.72
C LYS A 91 -24.46 1.42 7.37
N LYS A 92 -25.25 2.00 8.29
CA LYS A 92 -25.69 3.38 8.17
C LYS A 92 -24.48 4.31 8.11
N THR A 93 -24.41 5.14 7.07
CA THR A 93 -23.36 6.14 6.91
C THR A 93 -23.49 7.17 8.04
N THR A 94 -22.44 7.37 8.83
CA THR A 94 -22.41 8.39 9.90
C THR A 94 -21.80 9.72 9.43
N ASN A 95 -21.16 9.73 8.26
CA ASN A 95 -20.60 10.93 7.67
C ASN A 95 -21.64 11.60 6.74
N PHE A 96 -22.24 12.68 7.23
CA PHE A 96 -23.17 13.54 6.49
C PHE A 96 -22.53 14.87 6.06
N ASP A 97 -21.21 15.01 6.15
CA ASP A 97 -20.53 16.29 5.95
C ASP A 97 -20.62 16.79 4.50
N ALA A 98 -20.84 15.86 3.57
CA ALA A 98 -21.08 16.14 2.15
C ALA A 98 -22.48 16.67 1.85
N CYS A 99 -23.46 16.47 2.75
CA CYS A 99 -24.81 16.96 2.58
C CYS A 99 -24.84 18.50 2.65
N ARG A 100 -25.79 19.09 1.93
CA ARG A 100 -26.08 20.53 1.96
C ARG A 100 -27.31 20.82 2.80
N ASP A 101 -27.35 22.00 3.39
CA ASP A 101 -28.54 22.55 4.03
C ASP A 101 -29.50 23.18 2.99
N LEU A 102 -30.67 23.62 3.44
CA LEU A 102 -31.65 24.32 2.59
C LEU A 102 -31.13 25.65 2.04
N SER A 103 -30.07 26.21 2.61
CA SER A 103 -29.42 27.43 2.16
C SER A 103 -28.29 27.17 1.13
N GLY A 104 -27.98 25.89 0.84
CA GLY A 104 -26.95 25.46 -0.11
C GLY A 104 -25.54 25.33 0.46
N ARG A 105 -25.33 25.62 1.75
CA ARG A 105 -24.07 25.45 2.48
C ARG A 105 -23.86 23.98 2.85
N ARG A 106 -22.62 23.51 2.89
CA ARG A 106 -22.33 22.13 3.33
C ARG A 106 -22.39 22.04 4.85
N LEU A 107 -22.88 20.91 5.37
CA LEU A 107 -22.91 20.64 6.81
C LEU A 107 -21.51 20.72 7.44
N LYS A 108 -20.47 20.34 6.68
CA LYS A 108 -19.07 20.52 7.10
C LYS A 108 -18.75 21.96 7.50
N THR A 109 -19.09 22.93 6.64
CA THR A 109 -18.76 24.35 6.89
C THR A 109 -19.45 24.88 8.15
N ILE A 110 -20.65 24.40 8.44
CA ILE A 110 -21.39 24.77 9.65
C ILE A 110 -20.70 24.19 10.89
N LYS A 111 -20.31 22.91 10.84
CA LYS A 111 -19.56 22.26 11.93
C LYS A 111 -18.22 22.93 12.19
N ASP A 112 -17.46 23.20 11.14
CA ASP A 112 -16.15 23.87 11.23
C ASP A 112 -16.29 25.26 11.89
N ALA A 113 -17.33 26.02 11.52
CA ALA A 113 -17.61 27.32 12.13
C ALA A 113 -18.02 27.22 13.61
N GLN A 114 -18.82 26.21 13.98
CA GLN A 114 -19.20 25.95 15.36
C GLN A 114 -17.99 25.53 16.20
N GLU A 115 -17.13 24.67 15.66
CA GLU A 115 -15.90 24.24 16.33
C GLU A 115 -14.95 25.43 16.57
N LEU A 116 -14.78 26.29 15.57
CA LEU A 116 -14.03 27.55 15.70
C LEU A 116 -14.62 28.46 16.78
N ALA A 117 -15.95 28.62 16.82
CA ALA A 117 -16.61 29.43 17.84
C ALA A 117 -16.37 28.86 19.25
N ASN A 118 -16.59 27.55 19.43
CA ASN A 118 -16.33 26.86 20.70
C ASN A 118 -14.87 26.97 21.15
N PHE A 119 -13.93 26.93 20.20
CA PHE A 119 -12.50 27.11 20.49
C PHE A 119 -12.21 28.52 21.03
N LEU A 120 -12.75 29.55 20.38
CA LEU A 120 -12.61 30.94 20.80
C LEU A 120 -13.29 31.20 22.15
N GLU A 121 -14.43 30.57 22.43
CA GLU A 121 -15.09 30.66 23.73
C GLU A 121 -14.29 30.00 24.86
N LYS A 122 -13.55 28.91 24.56
CA LYS A 122 -12.68 28.22 25.51
C LYS A 122 -11.31 28.87 25.71
N GLU A 123 -10.88 29.77 24.82
CA GLU A 123 -9.61 30.53 24.96
C GLU A 123 -9.40 31.21 26.33
N PRO A 124 -10.35 31.96 26.91
CA PRO A 124 -10.16 32.58 28.23
C PRO A 124 -9.93 31.55 29.35
N GLU A 125 -10.65 30.43 29.32
CA GLU A 125 -10.46 29.35 30.29
C GLU A 125 -9.09 28.68 30.11
N ARG A 126 -8.66 28.44 28.86
CA ARG A 126 -7.33 27.93 28.53
C ARG A 126 -6.23 28.88 29.01
N LYS A 127 -6.41 30.19 28.86
CA LYS A 127 -5.47 31.21 29.36
C LYS A 127 -5.39 31.21 30.89
N ARG A 128 -6.54 31.19 31.59
CA ARG A 128 -6.58 31.08 33.06
C ARG A 128 -5.88 29.81 33.56
N LYS A 129 -6.18 28.66 32.97
CA LYS A 129 -5.51 27.37 33.30
C LYS A 129 -4.00 27.44 33.07
N ARG A 130 -3.53 28.08 31.99
CA ARG A 130 -2.10 28.29 31.73
C ARG A 130 -1.46 29.21 32.77
N GLU A 131 -2.11 30.32 33.11
CA GLU A 131 -1.64 31.26 34.13
C GLU A 131 -1.58 30.62 35.51
N GLU A 132 -2.60 29.85 35.90
CA GLU A 132 -2.60 29.09 37.17
C GLU A 132 -1.48 28.06 37.21
N LYS A 133 -1.25 27.30 36.13
CA LYS A 133 -0.12 26.37 36.04
C LYS A 133 1.22 27.11 36.15
N LEU A 134 1.37 28.27 35.53
CA LEU A 134 2.57 29.09 35.63
C LEU A 134 2.77 29.61 37.06
N LYS A 135 1.71 30.14 37.69
CA LYS A 135 1.74 30.61 39.08
C LYS A 135 2.14 29.49 40.04
N LYS A 136 1.51 28.31 39.93
CA LYS A 136 1.86 27.13 40.74
C LYS A 136 3.31 26.71 40.56
N LYS A 137 3.86 26.78 39.34
CA LYS A 137 5.29 26.50 39.08
C LYS A 137 6.19 27.54 39.75
N ILE A 138 5.86 28.82 39.63
CA ILE A 138 6.61 29.92 40.25
C ILE A 138 6.56 29.80 41.79
N GLU A 139 5.39 29.55 42.36
CA GLU A 139 5.20 29.31 43.79
C GLU A 139 5.97 28.07 44.27
N ALA A 140 5.98 26.97 43.52
CA ALA A 140 6.77 25.80 43.85
C ALA A 140 8.28 26.09 43.84
N VAL A 141 8.77 26.89 42.89
CA VAL A 141 10.17 27.33 42.85
C VAL A 141 10.50 28.27 44.01
N LEU A 142 9.61 29.22 44.36
CA LEU A 142 9.78 30.15 45.48
C LEU A 142 9.72 29.44 46.85
N ASN A 143 8.79 28.50 47.03
CA ASN A 143 8.60 27.76 48.29
C ASN A 143 9.64 26.67 48.49
N ASN A 144 10.18 26.11 47.40
CA ASN A 144 11.42 25.33 47.47
C ASN A 144 12.59 26.28 47.73
N GLN A 145 12.63 26.88 48.93
CA GLN A 145 13.77 27.60 49.50
C GLN A 145 14.92 26.66 49.87
N ASN A 146 15.15 25.61 49.08
CA ASN A 146 16.48 25.05 49.01
C ASN A 146 17.25 26.07 48.18
N GLU A 147 18.14 26.81 48.83
CA GLU A 147 19.10 27.68 48.13
C GLU A 147 19.56 26.94 46.86
N PRO A 148 19.60 27.58 45.67
CA PRO A 148 20.25 26.96 44.54
C PRO A 148 21.64 26.64 45.04
N LYS A 149 21.92 25.35 45.31
CA LYS A 149 23.24 24.94 45.75
C LYS A 149 24.14 25.50 44.67
N ARG A 150 24.91 26.54 45.01
CA ARG A 150 25.92 27.09 44.12
C ARG A 150 26.98 26.01 44.10
N VAL A 151 26.71 24.94 43.36
CA VAL A 151 27.68 23.95 42.99
C VAL A 151 28.68 24.77 42.21
N ARG A 152 29.84 25.03 42.81
CA ARG A 152 30.99 25.46 42.01
C ARG A 152 31.23 24.28 41.10
N ILE A 153 30.84 24.43 39.84
CA ILE A 153 31.10 23.47 38.78
C ILE A 153 32.62 23.53 38.59
N ASN A 154 33.31 22.73 39.40
CA ASN A 154 34.72 22.43 39.27
C ASN A 154 34.81 20.93 39.02
N ASP A 155 34.03 20.48 38.03
CA ASP A 155 33.95 19.09 37.65
C ASP A 155 35.10 18.83 36.67
N GLU A 156 36.30 18.57 37.20
CA GLU A 156 37.47 18.21 36.39
C GLU A 156 37.19 17.01 35.46
N GLU A 157 36.28 16.14 35.87
CA GLU A 157 35.81 14.99 35.07
C GLU A 157 34.95 15.44 33.88
N PHE A 158 34.12 16.49 34.04
CA PHE A 158 33.35 17.06 32.95
C PHE A 158 34.27 17.78 31.95
N GLU A 159 35.26 18.53 32.42
CA GLU A 159 36.25 19.19 31.57
C GLU A 159 37.08 18.16 30.77
N LYS A 160 37.56 17.10 31.44
CA LYS A 160 38.25 16.00 30.75
C LYS A 160 37.38 15.32 29.70
N ASN A 161 36.12 15.03 30.03
CA ASN A 161 35.18 14.42 29.08
C ASN A 161 34.85 15.37 27.91
N HIS A 162 34.81 16.68 28.16
CA HIS A 162 34.60 17.69 27.13
C HIS A 162 35.79 17.74 26.18
N ASP A 163 37.02 17.82 26.71
CA ASP A 163 38.25 17.85 25.94
C ASP A 163 38.43 16.55 25.13
N GLU A 164 38.20 15.38 25.75
CA GLU A 164 38.22 14.09 25.06
C GLU A 164 37.18 14.02 23.93
N SER A 165 35.99 14.61 24.14
CA SER A 165 34.97 14.68 23.09
C SER A 165 35.39 15.58 21.92
N LEU A 166 36.10 16.68 22.18
CA LEU A 166 36.64 17.56 21.14
C LEU A 166 37.75 16.87 20.33
N GLU A 167 38.68 16.20 21.00
CA GLU A 167 39.74 15.42 20.33
C GLU A 167 39.13 14.33 19.45
N ASN A 168 38.14 13.58 19.95
CA ASN A 168 37.44 12.57 19.19
C ASN A 168 36.71 13.13 17.96
N LEU A 169 36.12 14.33 18.05
CA LEU A 169 35.47 14.99 16.93
C LEU A 169 36.49 15.40 15.85
N ASP A 170 37.63 15.96 16.24
CA ASP A 170 38.70 16.34 15.31
C ASP A 170 39.25 15.11 14.58
N ASP A 171 39.48 14.01 15.31
CA ASP A 171 39.89 12.72 14.76
C ASP A 171 38.90 12.16 13.71
N VAL A 172 37.61 12.26 14.00
CA VAL A 172 36.54 11.86 13.08
C VAL A 172 36.49 12.77 11.86
N LEU A 173 36.66 14.08 12.03
CA LEU A 173 36.69 15.05 10.94
C LEU A 173 37.90 14.83 10.04
N GLU A 174 39.09 14.60 10.58
CA GLU A 174 40.28 14.27 9.79
C GLU A 174 40.08 12.99 8.97
N LYS A 175 39.58 11.92 9.61
CA LYS A 175 39.26 10.66 8.91
C LYS A 175 38.20 10.87 7.83
N ALA A 176 37.18 11.69 8.09
CA ALA A 176 36.14 12.02 7.12
C ALA A 176 36.67 12.86 5.95
N LEU A 177 37.54 13.85 6.22
CA LEU A 177 38.18 14.68 5.21
C LEU A 177 39.15 13.87 4.34
N LEU A 178 39.94 12.96 4.93
CA LEU A 178 40.81 12.05 4.20
C LEU A 178 39.97 11.08 3.34
N LYS A 179 38.88 10.54 3.87
CA LYS A 179 37.95 9.70 3.09
C LYS A 179 37.32 10.49 1.95
N LYS A 180 36.91 11.75 2.19
CA LYS A 180 36.38 12.65 1.16
C LYS A 180 37.44 12.97 0.09
N LYS A 181 38.68 13.27 0.48
CA LYS A 181 39.81 13.48 -0.45
C LYS A 181 40.07 12.25 -1.31
N LYS A 182 40.14 11.05 -0.70
CA LYS A 182 40.28 9.78 -1.43
C LYS A 182 39.12 9.53 -2.39
N ILE A 183 37.88 9.79 -1.98
CA ILE A 183 36.71 9.69 -2.85
C ILE A 183 36.82 10.69 -4.01
N ILE A 184 37.23 11.93 -3.75
CA ILE A 184 37.42 12.97 -4.80
C ILE A 184 38.54 12.59 -5.78
N GLU A 185 39.64 11.99 -5.31
CA GLU A 185 40.71 11.50 -6.19
C GLU A 185 40.24 10.29 -7.02
N GLN A 186 39.48 9.36 -6.41
CA GLN A 186 38.90 8.21 -7.10
C GLN A 186 37.82 8.61 -8.12
N THR A 187 37.02 9.65 -7.85
CA THR A 187 36.02 10.18 -8.79
C THR A 187 36.62 11.07 -9.87
N LYS A 188 37.78 11.72 -9.62
CA LYS A 188 38.54 12.42 -10.68
C LYS A 188 39.21 11.47 -11.67
N LEU A 189 39.58 10.25 -11.25
CA LEU A 189 40.20 9.23 -12.11
C LEU A 189 39.19 8.33 -12.85
N LYS A 190 37.91 8.31 -12.44
CA LYS A 190 36.82 7.63 -13.16
C LYS A 190 35.80 8.66 -13.66
N GLY A 191 35.89 9.01 -14.94
CA GLY A 191 34.93 9.90 -15.60
C GLY A 191 33.47 9.46 -15.42
N LYS A 192 32.62 10.43 -15.04
CA LYS A 192 31.17 10.54 -15.21
C LYS A 192 30.35 9.24 -15.31
N SER A 193 29.62 8.93 -14.23
CA SER A 193 28.20 8.50 -14.29
C SER A 193 27.56 8.55 -12.90
N GLU A 194 26.54 9.38 -12.76
CA GLU A 194 25.71 9.58 -11.56
C GLU A 194 24.84 8.37 -11.23
N LYS A 195 24.52 8.22 -9.94
CA LYS A 195 23.14 8.07 -9.40
C LYS A 195 23.22 8.08 -7.86
N GLU A 196 22.92 9.22 -7.24
CA GLU A 196 22.57 9.32 -5.82
C GLU A 196 21.05 9.15 -5.69
N GLU A 197 20.60 8.02 -5.15
CA GLU A 197 19.20 7.82 -4.75
C GLU A 197 19.06 7.98 -3.22
N ASP A 198 18.24 8.96 -2.84
CA ASP A 198 17.34 9.09 -1.69
C ASP A 198 17.70 8.42 -0.35
N ASN A 199 18.18 9.24 0.60
CA ASN A 199 18.21 8.89 2.03
C ASN A 199 17.91 10.09 2.95
N SER A 200 17.04 11.00 2.51
CA SER A 200 16.53 12.13 3.30
C SER A 200 15.40 11.71 4.26
N ASP A 201 14.54 10.80 3.84
CA ASP A 201 13.31 10.44 4.58
C ASP A 201 13.56 9.66 5.87
N LYS A 202 14.63 8.84 5.92
CA LYS A 202 15.00 8.09 7.15
C LYS A 202 15.65 9.00 8.20
N ARG A 203 16.34 10.07 7.77
CA ARG A 203 16.93 11.06 8.68
C ARG A 203 15.87 11.94 9.31
N ASN A 204 14.89 12.40 8.53
CA ASN A 204 13.79 13.21 9.04
C ASN A 204 12.93 12.47 10.08
N LYS A 205 12.66 11.17 9.87
CA LYS A 205 11.95 10.34 10.86
C LYS A 205 12.75 10.11 12.15
N LYS A 206 14.08 10.06 12.09
CA LYS A 206 14.94 9.92 13.27
C LYS A 206 15.03 11.22 14.08
N ILE A 207 15.06 12.36 13.39
CA ILE A 207 15.08 13.69 14.03
C ILE A 207 13.75 13.96 14.73
N LEU A 208 12.60 13.68 14.10
CA LEU A 208 11.29 13.83 14.75
C LEU A 208 11.16 13.00 16.04
N LYS A 209 11.81 11.84 16.10
CA LYS A 209 11.78 10.95 17.27
C LYS A 209 12.68 11.42 18.43
N ILE A 210 13.69 12.24 18.15
CA ILE A 210 14.63 12.80 19.13
C ILE A 210 14.04 14.05 19.78
N TRP A 211 13.31 14.87 19.02
CA TRP A 211 12.58 16.03 19.53
C TRP A 211 11.16 15.62 19.88
N GLY A 212 11.04 14.95 21.04
CA GLY A 212 9.83 14.29 21.52
C GLY A 212 8.51 15.03 21.22
N GLU A 213 7.63 14.32 20.53
CA GLU A 213 6.18 14.49 20.54
C GLU A 213 5.75 14.69 22.00
N SER A 214 5.56 15.94 22.40
CA SER A 214 4.91 16.25 23.67
C SER A 214 3.43 16.15 23.41
N ASP A 215 2.89 14.95 23.67
CA ASP A 215 1.46 14.70 23.77
C ASP A 215 0.87 15.76 24.71
N ILE A 216 0.15 16.72 24.12
CA ILE A 216 -0.80 17.54 24.86
C ILE A 216 -2.04 16.66 25.01
N SER A 217 -1.94 15.72 25.94
CA SER A 217 -3.09 14.98 26.44
C SER A 217 -3.97 15.97 27.19
N ASP A 218 -5.05 16.37 26.52
CA ASP A 218 -6.24 16.88 27.20
C ASP A 218 -6.81 15.71 28.01
N ASP A 219 -6.47 15.67 29.31
CA ASP A 219 -7.18 14.84 30.27
C ASP A 219 -8.60 15.38 30.42
N GLU A 220 -9.59 14.62 29.94
CA GLU A 220 -10.99 14.66 30.39
C GLU A 220 -11.17 13.80 31.66
#